data_AF-A0A0E9WRY4-F1
#
_entry.id   AF-A0A0E9WRY4-F1
#
_cell.length_a   1.000
_cell.length_b   1.000
_cell.length_c   1.000
_cell.angle_alpha   90.00
_cell.angle_beta   90.00
_cell.angle_gamma   90.00
#
_symmetry.space_group_name_H-M   'P 1'
#
loop_
_entity.id
_entity.type
_entity.pdbx_description
1 polymer ?
#
loop_
_entity_poly.entity_id
_entity_poly.type
_entity_poly.pdbx_seq_one_letter_code
_entity_poly.pdbx_strand_id
1 'polypeptide(L)'
;MSVLELPGNVLIVPQATLGGKAKGRSMQYHGNIGKEEGLQLYTSFVSECEKQLSSSSKCTEAGVAVKHGTYGNRQVLKLDTNGPYTHMLEF
;
A
#
# COMPACT_ATOMS: atom_id res chain seq x y z
N MET A 1 -3.54 -1.69 18.55
CA MET A 1 -2.57 -2.76 18.25
C MET A 1 -2.14 -2.62 16.80
N SER A 2 -0.87 -2.80 16.51
CA SER A 2 -0.36 -2.77 15.13
C SER A 2 -0.60 -4.11 14.41
N VAL A 3 -0.42 -4.13 13.09
CA VAL A 3 -0.48 -5.36 12.28
C VAL A 3 0.57 -6.40 12.70
N LEU A 4 1.71 -5.96 13.25
CA LEU A 4 2.75 -6.85 13.76
C LEU A 4 2.39 -7.45 15.13
N GLU A 5 1.61 -6.72 15.94
CA GLU A 5 1.20 -7.17 17.28
C GLU A 5 0.01 -8.13 17.27
N LEU A 6 -0.94 -7.93 16.34
CA LEU A 6 -2.10 -8.78 16.09
C LEU A 6 -1.95 -9.45 14.70
N PRO A 7 -0.88 -10.22 14.46
CA PRO A 7 -0.45 -10.70 13.14
C PRO A 7 -1.51 -10.71 12.05
N GLY A 8 -1.36 -9.83 11.06
CA GLY A 8 -2.29 -9.70 9.94
C GLY A 8 -1.60 -9.77 8.58
N ASN A 9 -2.32 -10.26 7.58
CA ASN A 9 -1.90 -10.14 6.19
C ASN A 9 -1.90 -8.67 5.75
N VAL A 10 -0.94 -8.30 4.90
CA VAL A 10 -0.82 -6.94 4.36
C VAL A 10 -1.03 -6.98 2.84
N LEU A 11 -1.94 -6.15 2.33
CA LEU A 11 -2.11 -5.94 0.89
C LEU A 11 -1.68 -4.51 0.52
N ILE A 12 -0.66 -4.39 -0.33
CA ILE A 12 -0.13 -3.11 -0.80
C ILE A 12 -0.62 -2.83 -2.23
N VAL A 13 -1.41 -1.78 -2.42
CA VAL A 13 -1.94 -1.40 -3.74
C VAL A 13 -1.34 -0.07 -4.18
N PRO A 14 -0.68 0.03 -5.35
CA PRO A 14 -0.17 1.30 -5.85
C PRO A 14 -1.36 2.19 -6.25
N GLN A 15 -1.49 3.36 -5.61
CA GLN A 15 -2.61 4.29 -5.84
C GLN A 15 -2.12 5.74 -5.98
N ALA A 16 -1.48 6.05 -7.11
CA ALA A 16 -0.98 7.40 -7.37
C ALA A 16 -2.10 8.46 -7.44
N THR A 17 -3.37 8.06 -7.63
CA THR A 17 -4.48 9.01 -7.73
C THR A 17 -4.76 9.76 -6.42
N LEU A 18 -4.25 9.26 -5.28
CA LEU A 18 -4.37 9.94 -3.98
C LEU A 18 -3.68 11.31 -3.96
N GLY A 19 -2.63 11.51 -4.76
CA GLY A 19 -1.96 12.82 -4.89
C GLY A 19 -2.69 13.82 -5.79
N GLY A 20 -3.84 13.42 -6.36
CA GLY A 20 -4.64 14.27 -7.23
C GLY A 20 -5.27 15.45 -6.48
N LYS A 21 -5.09 16.66 -7.02
CA LYS A 21 -5.75 17.87 -6.52
C LYS A 21 -6.83 18.32 -7.50
N ALA A 22 -7.94 18.83 -6.99
CA ALA A 22 -9.00 19.36 -7.84
C ALA A 22 -8.54 20.62 -8.61
N LYS A 23 -8.93 20.71 -9.89
CA LYS A 23 -8.74 21.87 -10.76
C LYS A 23 -10.01 22.09 -11.58
N GLY A 24 -10.93 22.89 -11.05
CA GLY A 24 -12.27 23.04 -11.65
C GLY A 24 -13.03 21.71 -11.65
N ARG A 25 -13.30 21.17 -12.84
CA ARG A 25 -14.00 19.88 -13.03
C ARG A 25 -13.07 18.69 -13.30
N SER A 26 -11.75 18.88 -13.22
CA SER A 26 -10.76 17.82 -13.43
C SER A 26 -9.84 17.64 -12.22
N MET A 27 -9.07 16.54 -12.21
CA MET A 27 -7.98 16.30 -11.26
C MET A 27 -6.64 16.60 -11.92
N GLN A 28 -5.71 17.18 -11.16
CA GLN A 28 -4.33 17.40 -11.59
C GLN A 28 -3.36 16.64 -10.69
N TYR A 29 -2.30 16.10 -11.28
CA TYR A 29 -1.33 15.21 -10.62
C TYR A 29 0.10 15.76 -10.67
N HIS A 30 0.28 17.08 -10.81
CA HIS A 30 1.61 17.71 -10.92
C HIS A 30 2.51 17.48 -9.69
N GLY A 31 1.92 17.14 -8.53
CA GLY A 31 2.68 16.80 -7.33
C GLY A 31 3.09 15.33 -7.24
N ASN A 32 2.66 14.48 -8.18
CA ASN A 32 3.06 13.08 -8.19
C ASN A 32 4.48 12.94 -8.74
N ILE A 33 5.19 11.96 -8.20
CA ILE A 33 6.48 11.53 -8.73
C ILE A 33 6.36 10.96 -10.15
N GLY A 34 7.46 10.99 -10.91
CA GLY A 34 7.57 10.35 -12.22
C GLY A 34 7.34 8.83 -12.17
N LYS A 35 7.02 8.22 -13.32
CA LYS A 35 6.62 6.81 -13.40
C LYS A 35 7.74 5.86 -12.96
N GLU A 36 8.94 6.08 -13.46
CA GLU A 36 10.12 5.23 -13.25
C GLU A 36 10.60 5.33 -11.80
N GLU A 37 10.74 6.55 -11.27
CA GLU A 37 11.08 6.79 -9.87
C GLU A 37 9.99 6.23 -8.93
N GLY A 38 8.72 6.42 -9.28
CA GLY A 38 7.60 5.85 -8.53
C GLY A 38 7.60 4.32 -8.49
N LEU A 39 7.99 3.66 -9.58
CA LEU A 39 8.17 2.20 -9.62
C LEU A 39 9.31 1.75 -8.69
N GLN A 40 10.44 2.48 -8.68
CA GLN A 40 11.56 2.18 -7.81
C GLN A 40 11.18 2.31 -6.33
N LEU A 41 10.53 3.42 -5.95
CA LEU A 41 10.06 3.63 -4.59
C LEU A 41 9.02 2.59 -4.16
N TYR A 42 8.06 2.27 -5.04
CA TYR A 42 7.06 1.24 -4.76
C TYR A 42 7.70 -0.13 -4.52
N THR A 43 8.67 -0.51 -5.35
CA THR A 43 9.38 -1.79 -5.23
C THR A 43 10.19 -1.84 -3.92
N SER A 44 10.91 -0.77 -3.58
CA SER A 44 11.64 -0.67 -2.31
C SER A 44 10.71 -0.72 -1.10
N PHE A 45 9.55 -0.04 -1.18
CA PHE A 45 8.55 -0.05 -0.11
C PHE A 45 7.99 -1.44 0.14
N VAL A 46 7.62 -2.18 -0.92
CA VAL A 46 7.15 -3.57 -0.80
C VAL A 46 8.22 -4.45 -0.14
N SER A 47 9.47 -4.37 -0.61
CA SER A 47 10.60 -5.14 -0.07
C SER A 47 10.83 -4.86 1.43
N GLU A 48 10.77 -3.60 1.85
CA GLU A 48 10.93 -3.26 3.26
C GLU A 48 9.74 -3.77 4.10
N CYS A 49 8.50 -3.70 3.60
CA CYS A 49 7.35 -4.30 4.29
C CYS A 49 7.49 -5.81 4.45
N GLU A 50 7.94 -6.53 3.42
CA GLU A 50 8.20 -7.98 3.48
C GLU A 50 9.25 -8.31 4.54
N LYS A 51 10.35 -7.56 4.55
CA LYS A 51 11.43 -7.70 5.53
C LYS A 51 10.92 -7.47 6.96
N GLN A 52 10.17 -6.38 7.21
CA GLN A 52 9.63 -6.06 8.54
C GLN A 52 8.60 -7.10 9.01
N LEU A 53 7.80 -7.67 8.09
CA LEU A 53 6.86 -8.74 8.46
C LEU A 53 7.63 -10.02 8.82
N SER A 54 8.66 -10.39 8.05
CA SER A 54 9.46 -11.60 8.27
C SER A 54 10.36 -11.54 9.51
N SER A 55 10.74 -10.34 9.95
CA SER A 55 11.52 -10.13 11.18
C SER A 55 10.68 -10.26 12.47
N SER A 56 9.35 -10.22 12.36
CA SER A 56 8.45 -10.45 13.50
C SER A 56 8.20 -11.95 13.69
N SER A 57 8.67 -12.51 14.82
CA SER A 57 8.44 -13.93 15.14
C SER A 57 6.96 -14.28 15.17
N LYS A 58 6.13 -13.40 15.77
CA LYS A 58 4.67 -13.57 15.82
C LYS A 58 4.04 -13.67 14.43
N CYS A 59 4.51 -12.85 13.48
CA CYS A 59 4.00 -12.86 12.11
C CYS A 59 4.44 -14.12 11.36
N THR A 60 5.72 -14.50 11.51
CA THR A 60 6.28 -15.72 10.91
C THR A 60 5.59 -16.97 11.43
N GLU A 61 5.37 -17.07 12.75
CA GLU A 61 4.64 -18.19 13.38
C GLU A 61 3.16 -18.23 12.95
N ALA A 62 2.52 -17.08 12.75
CA ALA A 62 1.15 -16.99 12.28
C ALA A 62 1.00 -17.23 10.77
N GLY A 63 2.10 -17.33 10.01
CA GLY A 63 2.07 -17.57 8.57
C GLY A 63 1.43 -16.45 7.75
N VAL A 64 1.46 -15.21 8.25
CA VAL A 64 0.92 -14.05 7.51
C VAL A 64 1.88 -13.61 6.41
N ALA A 65 1.32 -13.00 5.36
CA ALA A 65 2.07 -12.61 4.18
C ALA A 65 1.82 -11.16 3.77
N VAL A 66 2.81 -10.60 3.07
CA VAL A 66 2.62 -9.41 2.23
C VAL A 66 2.19 -9.87 0.84
N LYS A 67 1.16 -9.22 0.30
CA LYS A 67 0.76 -9.28 -1.10
C LYS A 67 0.76 -7.87 -1.66
N HIS A 68 1.02 -7.74 -2.96
CA HIS A 68 1.11 -6.43 -3.58
C HIS A 68 0.59 -6.46 -5.02
N GLY A 69 0.05 -5.32 -5.46
CA GLY A 69 -0.37 -5.12 -6.84
C GLY A 69 0.82 -5.00 -7.80
N THR A 70 0.55 -5.18 -9.09
CA THR A 70 1.55 -4.88 -10.14
C THR A 70 1.49 -3.39 -10.46
N TYR A 71 2.59 -2.66 -10.25
CA TYR A 71 2.67 -1.23 -10.55
C TYR A 71 2.40 -0.96 -12.03
N GLY A 72 1.61 0.08 -12.32
CA GLY A 72 1.19 0.45 -13.67
C GLY A 72 0.00 -0.33 -14.22
N ASN A 73 -0.43 -1.44 -13.61
CA ASN A 73 -1.64 -2.15 -14.01
C ASN A 73 -2.90 -1.52 -13.39
N ARG A 74 -4.06 -1.84 -13.97
CA ARG A 74 -5.35 -1.56 -13.34
C ARG A 74 -5.53 -2.45 -12.11
N GLN A 75 -5.71 -1.84 -10.95
CA GLN A 75 -5.88 -2.53 -9.67
C GLN A 75 -7.34 -2.98 -9.48
N VAL A 76 -7.75 -4.06 -10.17
CA VAL A 76 -9.08 -4.64 -10.02
C VAL A 76 -9.15 -5.35 -8.66
N LEU A 77 -10.00 -4.87 -7.76
CA LEU A 77 -10.03 -5.31 -6.37
C LEU A 77 -11.46 -5.58 -5.88
N LYS A 78 -11.63 -6.68 -5.14
CA LYS A 78 -12.81 -6.97 -4.35
C LYS A 78 -12.41 -6.96 -2.87
N LEU A 79 -13.11 -6.18 -2.06
CA LEU A 79 -12.92 -6.11 -0.62
C LEU A 79 -14.21 -6.51 0.09
N ASP A 80 -14.06 -7.29 1.15
CA ASP A 80 -15.11 -7.59 2.11
C ASP A 80 -14.59 -7.21 3.49
N THR A 81 -15.38 -6.47 4.26
CA THR A 81 -14.92 -5.81 5.49
C THR A 81 -16.05 -5.71 6.50
N ASN A 82 -15.71 -5.83 7.78
CA ASN A 82 -16.63 -5.64 8.89
C ASN A 82 -16.67 -4.18 9.39
N GLY A 83 -16.57 -3.23 8.46
CA GLY A 83 -16.39 -1.81 8.74
C GLY A 83 -14.95 -1.37 8.40
N PRO A 84 -14.72 -0.71 7.26
CA PRO A 84 -13.38 -0.26 6.90
C PRO A 84 -13.01 0.89 7.83
N TYR A 85 -12.17 0.60 8.81
CA TYR A 85 -11.62 1.59 9.74
C TYR A 85 -10.55 2.41 9.00
N THR A 86 -10.98 3.22 8.03
CA THR A 86 -10.12 3.93 7.09
C THR A 86 -9.33 5.04 7.79
N HIS A 87 -8.01 5.04 7.58
CA HIS A 87 -7.10 6.07 8.08
C HIS A 87 -6.35 6.69 6.90
N MET A 88 -5.94 7.94 7.05
CA MET A 88 -5.11 8.66 6.09
C MET A 88 -3.91 9.24 6.82
N LEU A 89 -2.72 9.00 6.27
CA LEU A 89 -1.42 9.41 6.82
C LEU A 89 -0.65 10.13 5.71
N GLU A 90 -0.05 11.28 6.03
CA GLU A 90 0.82 12.05 5.14
C GLU A 90 2.26 12.04 5.66
N PHE A 91 3.24 12.03 4.77
CA PHE A 91 4.68 11.90 5.06
C PHE A 91 5.49 12.99 4.36
#